data_AF-A0A966QF12-F1
#
_entry.id   AF-A0A966QF12-F1
#
_cell.length_a   1.000
_cell.length_b   1.000
_cell.length_c   1.000
_cell.angle_alpha   90.00
_cell.angle_beta   90.00
_cell.angle_gamma   90.00
#
_symmetry.space_group_name_H-M   'P 1'
#
loop_
_entity.id
_entity.type
_entity.pdbx_description
1 polymer ?
#
loop_
_entity_poly.entity_id
_entity_poly.type
_entity_poly.pdbx_seq_one_letter_code
_entity_poly.pdbx_strand_id
1 'polypeptide(L)'
;MNPRKIIKKFIPRNLFWRVEPYGHLLEAVFHNVINGFPARGIKVIGVTGTNGKTTTSFMIQKMLTDAGIKSGLMSTVGYGVGDDIKPQIHHMTNVSVPELMQRLKWMKSQDIEWLVLETTSHALAQNRVWGVPYSIAVLTNLTHEHLDYHRT
;
A
#
# COMPACT_ATOMS: atom_id res chain seq x y z
N MET A 1 10.34 15.12 15.32
CA MET A 1 9.81 16.29 14.60
C MET A 1 9.77 15.96 13.11
N ASN A 2 8.61 15.99 12.44
CA ASN A 2 8.49 15.53 11.05
C ASN A 2 9.10 16.58 10.09
N PRO A 3 10.23 16.30 9.41
CA PRO A 3 10.91 17.26 8.53
C PRO A 3 9.98 17.79 7.42
N ARG A 4 8.95 17.02 7.03
CA ARG A 4 7.93 17.45 6.05
C ARG A 4 7.10 18.65 6.50
N LYS A 5 6.83 18.79 7.81
CA LYS A 5 6.07 19.96 8.33
C LYS A 5 6.84 21.26 8.17
N ILE A 6 8.18 21.21 8.25
CA ILE A 6 9.05 22.35 8.07
C ILE A 6 9.11 22.70 6.58
N ILE A 7 9.32 21.71 5.71
CA ILE A 7 9.38 21.90 4.26
C ILE A 7 8.08 22.51 3.71
N LYS A 8 6.91 22.06 4.20
CA LYS A 8 5.59 22.62 3.83
C LYS A 8 5.42 24.11 4.19
N LYS A 9 6.21 24.64 5.13
CA LYS A 9 6.16 26.05 5.54
C LYS A 9 6.94 26.97 4.59
N PHE A 10 7.94 26.44 3.88
CA PHE A 10 8.85 27.24 3.06
C PHE A 10 8.69 27.03 1.55
N ILE A 11 8.03 25.95 1.11
CA ILE A 11 7.81 25.67 -0.32
C ILE A 11 6.40 26.09 -0.75
N PRO A 12 6.24 26.87 -1.84
CA PRO A 12 4.94 27.19 -2.41
C PRO A 12 4.14 25.92 -2.72
N ARG A 13 2.83 25.92 -2.44
CA ARG A 13 1.97 24.72 -2.55
C ARG A 13 2.07 24.04 -3.92
N ASN A 14 2.15 24.81 -5.00
CA ASN A 14 2.27 24.28 -6.37
C ASN A 14 3.59 23.53 -6.61
N LEU A 15 4.68 24.03 -6.04
CA LEU A 15 5.99 23.39 -6.13
C LEU A 15 6.06 22.16 -5.23
N PHE A 16 5.46 22.22 -4.03
CA PHE A 16 5.38 21.09 -3.10
C PHE A 16 4.73 19.86 -3.75
N TRP A 17 3.57 20.03 -4.40
CA TRP A 17 2.88 18.94 -5.10
C TRP A 17 3.72 18.31 -6.22
N ARG A 18 4.56 19.09 -6.91
CA ARG A 18 5.45 18.58 -7.97
C ARG A 18 6.60 17.75 -7.40
N VAL A 19 7.10 18.08 -6.22
CA VAL A 19 8.27 17.41 -5.61
C VAL A 19 7.90 16.28 -4.64
N GLU A 20 6.67 16.29 -4.10
CA GLU A 20 6.20 15.32 -3.11
C GLU A 20 6.36 13.85 -3.57
N PRO A 21 6.00 13.46 -4.81
CA PRO A 21 6.21 12.09 -5.29
C PRO A 21 7.66 11.62 -5.28
N TYR A 22 8.61 12.52 -5.54
CA TYR A 22 10.05 12.21 -5.52
C TYR A 22 10.56 12.08 -4.08
N GLY A 23 10.07 12.91 -3.17
CA GLY A 23 10.38 12.79 -1.74
C GLY A 23 9.89 11.46 -1.15
N HIS A 24 8.71 10.98 -1.57
CA HIS A 24 8.21 9.67 -1.20
C HIS A 24 8.95 8.53 -1.90
N LEU A 25 9.38 8.69 -3.15
CA LEU A 25 10.23 7.72 -3.83
C LEU A 25 11.56 7.54 -3.08
N LEU A 26 12.23 8.63 -2.68
CA LEU A 26 13.46 8.55 -1.89
C LEU A 26 13.24 7.85 -0.54
N GLU A 27 12.13 8.16 0.14
CA GLU A 27 11.73 7.48 1.38
C GLU A 27 11.50 5.98 1.14
N ALA A 28 10.76 5.60 0.09
CA ALA A 28 10.49 4.22 -0.28
C ALA A 28 11.77 3.45 -0.65
N VAL A 29 12.67 4.05 -1.43
CA VAL A 29 13.96 3.45 -1.78
C VAL A 29 14.80 3.22 -0.53
N PHE A 30 14.98 4.26 0.29
CA PHE A 30 15.74 4.17 1.54
C PHE A 30 15.20 3.06 2.44
N HIS A 31 13.88 3.04 2.68
CA HIS A 31 13.26 2.06 3.54
C HIS A 31 13.32 0.65 2.97
N ASN A 32 13.17 0.44 1.66
CA ASN A 32 13.35 -0.88 1.07
C ASN A 32 14.80 -1.38 1.24
N VAL A 33 15.80 -0.52 1.02
CA VAL A 33 17.22 -0.88 1.13
C VAL A 33 17.58 -1.28 2.57
N ILE A 34 17.29 -0.44 3.58
CA ILE A 34 17.63 -0.74 4.98
C ILE A 34 16.86 -1.95 5.54
N ASN A 35 15.69 -2.27 4.95
CA ASN A 35 14.88 -3.41 5.35
C ASN A 35 15.17 -4.68 4.52
N GLY A 36 16.10 -4.63 3.57
CA GLY A 36 16.49 -5.78 2.75
C GLY A 36 15.43 -6.22 1.74
N PHE A 37 14.63 -5.29 1.22
CA PHE A 37 13.52 -5.53 0.30
C PHE A 37 12.54 -6.60 0.80
N PRO A 38 11.79 -6.33 1.90
CA PRO A 38 11.01 -7.34 2.59
C PRO A 38 9.87 -7.94 1.75
N ALA A 39 9.41 -7.24 0.72
CA ALA A 39 8.40 -7.75 -0.19
C ALA A 39 8.94 -8.82 -1.17
N ARG A 40 10.27 -8.96 -1.34
CA ARG A 40 10.85 -9.98 -2.21
C ARG A 40 10.57 -11.38 -1.66
N GLY A 41 10.08 -12.25 -2.53
CA GLY A 41 9.69 -13.62 -2.21
C GLY A 41 8.21 -13.78 -1.85
N ILE A 42 7.45 -12.68 -1.72
CA ILE A 42 6.00 -12.71 -1.54
C ILE A 42 5.34 -12.43 -2.89
N LYS A 43 4.36 -13.24 -3.31
CA LYS A 43 3.53 -12.94 -4.48
C LYS A 43 2.46 -11.93 -4.09
N VAL A 44 2.35 -10.82 -4.81
CA VAL A 44 1.45 -9.72 -4.42
C VAL A 44 0.34 -9.51 -5.44
N ILE A 45 -0.91 -9.53 -4.98
CA ILE A 45 -2.10 -9.12 -5.73
C ILE A 45 -2.43 -7.69 -5.32
N GLY A 46 -2.25 -6.72 -6.22
CA GLY A 46 -2.62 -5.34 -6.00
C GLY A 46 -4.05 -5.08 -6.43
N VAL A 47 -4.90 -4.61 -5.52
CA VAL A 47 -6.30 -4.26 -5.84
C VAL A 47 -6.45 -2.73 -5.84
N THR A 48 -6.81 -2.17 -6.99
CA THR A 48 -7.00 -0.73 -7.17
C THR A 48 -8.32 -0.42 -7.89
N GLY A 49 -8.65 0.87 -7.96
CA GLY A 49 -9.89 1.37 -8.55
C GLY A 49 -10.58 2.40 -7.65
N THR A 50 -11.68 2.96 -8.14
CA THR A 50 -12.42 4.00 -7.42
C THR A 50 -13.17 3.39 -6.24
N ASN A 51 -14.07 2.44 -6.52
CA ASN A 51 -14.89 1.77 -5.51
C ASN A 51 -14.61 0.27 -5.42
N GLY A 52 -14.95 -0.34 -4.27
CA GLY A 52 -14.91 -1.80 -4.10
C GLY A 52 -13.54 -2.41 -3.81
N LYS A 53 -12.46 -1.63 -3.76
CA LYS A 53 -11.09 -2.13 -3.49
C LYS A 53 -11.03 -2.98 -2.23
N THR A 54 -11.60 -2.49 -1.13
CA THR A 54 -11.61 -3.20 0.16
C THR A 54 -12.38 -4.52 0.05
N THR A 55 -13.63 -4.49 -0.41
CA THR A 55 -14.45 -5.69 -0.57
C THR A 55 -13.77 -6.74 -1.45
N THR A 56 -13.26 -6.33 -2.62
CA THR A 56 -12.53 -7.23 -3.52
C THR A 56 -11.26 -7.78 -2.87
N SER A 57 -10.51 -6.98 -2.10
CA SER A 57 -9.32 -7.44 -1.40
C SER A 57 -9.64 -8.53 -0.37
N PHE A 58 -10.70 -8.34 0.42
CA PHE A 58 -11.17 -9.35 1.38
C PHE A 58 -11.66 -10.62 0.68
N MET A 59 -12.43 -10.49 -0.41
CA MET A 59 -12.93 -11.65 -1.16
C MET A 59 -11.78 -12.48 -1.73
N ILE A 60 -10.79 -11.85 -2.38
CA ILE A 60 -9.62 -12.55 -2.94
C ILE A 60 -8.83 -13.24 -1.82
N GLN A 61 -8.56 -12.54 -0.71
CA GLN A 61 -7.80 -13.13 0.38
C GLN A 61 -8.54 -14.30 1.03
N LYS A 62 -9.86 -14.19 1.23
CA LYS A 62 -10.66 -15.27 1.79
C LYS A 62 -10.68 -16.50 0.88
N MET A 63 -10.82 -16.30 -0.44
CA MET A 63 -10.75 -17.41 -1.41
C MET A 63 -9.39 -18.13 -1.37
N LEU A 64 -8.28 -17.38 -1.24
CA LEU A 64 -6.94 -17.97 -1.09
C LEU A 64 -6.84 -18.78 0.21
N THR A 65 -7.22 -18.19 1.35
CA THR A 65 -7.21 -18.87 2.65
C THR A 65 -8.07 -20.15 2.63
N ASP A 66 -9.27 -20.09 2.06
CA ASP A 66 -10.19 -21.24 1.98
C ASP A 66 -9.69 -22.33 1.04
N ALA A 67 -8.87 -21.98 0.05
CA ALA A 67 -8.16 -22.94 -0.79
C ALA A 67 -6.93 -23.57 -0.09
N GLY A 68 -6.69 -23.26 1.19
CA GLY A 68 -5.53 -23.73 1.94
C GLY A 68 -4.23 -22.98 1.63
N ILE A 69 -4.30 -21.88 0.88
CA ILE A 69 -3.14 -21.05 0.54
C ILE A 69 -2.90 -20.05 1.66
N LYS A 70 -1.68 -20.07 2.22
CA LYS A 70 -1.30 -19.15 3.29
C LYS A 70 -1.21 -17.72 2.76
N SER A 71 -2.20 -16.92 3.06
CA SER A 71 -2.37 -15.59 2.47
C SER A 71 -2.47 -14.49 3.52
N GLY A 72 -1.98 -13.30 3.18
CA GLY A 72 -2.11 -12.08 3.97
C GLY A 72 -2.99 -11.04 3.31
N LEU A 73 -3.58 -10.17 4.12
CA LEU A 73 -4.36 -9.01 3.69
C LEU A 73 -3.72 -7.73 4.22
N MET A 74 -3.60 -6.70 3.39
CA MET A 74 -3.40 -5.33 3.82
C MET A 74 -4.40 -4.43 3.09
N SER A 75 -5.39 -3.92 3.83
CA SER A 75 -6.43 -3.03 3.31
C SER A 75 -6.61 -1.79 4.18
N THR A 76 -7.48 -0.88 3.74
CA THR A 76 -7.81 0.35 4.47
C THR A 76 -8.40 0.07 5.87
N VAL A 77 -9.16 -1.01 6.00
CA VAL A 77 -9.95 -1.31 7.22
C VAL A 77 -9.41 -2.48 8.03
N GLY A 78 -8.41 -3.20 7.52
CA GLY A 78 -7.81 -4.31 8.24
C GLY A 78 -6.59 -4.90 7.57
N TYR A 79 -5.78 -5.57 8.38
CA TYR A 79 -4.60 -6.32 7.92
C TYR A 79 -4.37 -7.56 8.78
N GLY A 80 -3.74 -8.58 8.20
CA GLY A 80 -3.47 -9.82 8.92
C GLY A 80 -3.08 -10.97 8.01
N VAL A 81 -3.02 -12.18 8.56
CA VAL A 81 -2.67 -13.43 7.87
C VAL A 81 -3.69 -14.51 8.20
N GLY A 82 -4.11 -15.28 7.20
CA GLY A 82 -5.13 -16.32 7.36
C GLY A 82 -6.44 -15.71 7.89
N ASP A 83 -6.94 -16.26 8.99
CA ASP A 83 -8.14 -15.79 9.68
C ASP A 83 -7.87 -14.74 10.78
N ASP A 84 -6.60 -14.45 11.13
CA ASP A 84 -6.23 -13.40 12.11
C ASP A 84 -6.15 -12.02 11.42
N ILE A 85 -7.27 -11.55 10.87
CA ILE A 85 -7.39 -10.21 10.29
C ILE A 85 -7.80 -9.20 11.36
N LYS A 86 -6.91 -8.24 11.66
CA LYS A 86 -7.13 -7.22 12.69
C LYS A 86 -7.72 -5.95 12.08
N PRO A 87 -8.68 -5.28 12.76
CA PRO A 87 -9.19 -3.99 12.33
C PRO A 87 -8.07 -2.95 12.29
N GLN A 88 -8.08 -2.12 11.25
CA GLN A 88 -7.17 -0.99 11.13
C GLN A 88 -7.83 0.28 11.70
N ILE A 89 -7.53 0.56 12.96
CA ILE A 89 -8.14 1.65 13.75
C ILE A 89 -7.90 3.04 13.13
N HIS A 90 -6.81 3.22 12.40
CA HIS A 90 -6.48 4.51 11.82
C HIS A 90 -7.20 4.81 10.49
N HIS A 91 -7.96 3.86 9.91
CA HIS A 91 -8.65 4.00 8.62
C HIS A 91 -7.80 4.68 7.53
N MET A 92 -6.48 4.55 7.62
CA MET A 92 -5.58 5.21 6.70
C MET A 92 -5.48 4.34 5.47
N THR A 93 -6.15 4.78 4.40
CA THR A 93 -6.04 4.21 3.05
C THR A 93 -4.59 4.24 2.53
N ASN A 94 -3.71 4.99 3.22
CA ASN A 94 -2.31 5.15 2.91
C ASN A 94 -1.42 4.84 4.13
N VAL A 95 -1.08 3.56 4.28
CA VAL A 95 -0.04 3.11 5.21
C VAL A 95 1.27 3.85 4.90
N SER A 96 1.95 4.35 5.93
CA SER A 96 3.23 5.02 5.74
C SER A 96 4.30 4.04 5.22
N VAL A 97 5.29 4.51 4.46
CA VAL A 97 6.37 3.64 3.95
C VAL A 97 7.05 2.82 5.07
N PRO A 98 7.42 3.39 6.24
CA PRO A 98 8.01 2.61 7.32
C PRO A 98 7.08 1.52 7.87
N GLU A 99 5.80 1.81 7.95
CA GLU A 99 4.79 0.88 8.44
C GLU A 99 4.51 -0.24 7.43
N LEU A 100 4.48 0.09 6.13
CA LEU A 100 4.40 -0.90 5.05
C LEU A 100 5.58 -1.88 5.14
N MET A 101 6.81 -1.38 5.32
CA MET A 101 7.98 -2.25 5.50
C MET A 101 7.88 -3.14 6.73
N GLN A 102 7.40 -2.62 7.87
CA GLN A 102 7.23 -3.41 9.10
C GLN A 102 6.21 -4.54 8.90
N ARG A 103 5.07 -4.23 8.28
CA ARG A 103 4.03 -5.23 8.00
C ARG A 103 4.50 -6.28 7.01
N LEU A 104 5.21 -5.89 5.95
CA LEU A 104 5.80 -6.82 4.99
C LEU A 104 6.82 -7.76 5.66
N LYS A 105 7.66 -7.24 6.57
CA LYS A 105 8.59 -8.06 7.35
C LYS A 105 7.87 -9.06 8.24
N TRP A 106 6.83 -8.62 8.94
CA TRP A 106 6.01 -9.49 9.78
C TRP A 106 5.30 -10.56 8.95
N MET A 107 4.67 -10.19 7.83
CA MET A 107 4.03 -11.15 6.93
C MET A 107 5.02 -12.15 6.32
N LYS A 108 6.23 -11.69 5.97
CA LYS A 108 7.31 -12.58 5.53
C LYS A 108 7.72 -13.56 6.63
N SER A 109 7.79 -13.12 7.89
CA SER A 109 8.08 -14.02 9.01
C SER A 109 6.93 -14.99 9.31
N GLN A 110 5.73 -14.68 8.86
CA GLN A 110 4.61 -15.62 8.82
C GLN A 110 4.65 -16.56 7.61
N ASP A 111 5.67 -16.52 6.74
CA ASP A 111 5.80 -17.45 5.60
C ASP A 111 4.56 -17.49 4.69
N ILE A 112 3.96 -16.32 4.41
CA ILE A 112 2.83 -16.23 3.48
C ILE A 112 3.29 -16.46 2.04
N GLU A 113 2.48 -17.14 1.25
CA GLU A 113 2.72 -17.28 -0.19
C GLU A 113 2.20 -16.04 -0.94
N TRP A 114 0.99 -15.60 -0.59
CA TRP A 114 0.29 -14.51 -1.26
C TRP A 114 -0.07 -13.37 -0.32
N LEU A 115 0.13 -12.14 -0.79
CA LEU A 115 -0.37 -10.93 -0.15
C LEU A 115 -1.40 -10.26 -1.06
N VAL A 116 -2.60 -10.03 -0.55
CA VAL A 116 -3.57 -9.14 -1.17
C VAL A 116 -3.42 -7.73 -0.58
N LEU A 117 -3.04 -6.78 -1.43
CA LEU A 117 -2.72 -5.41 -1.06
C LEU A 117 -3.67 -4.42 -1.73
N GLU A 118 -4.56 -3.82 -0.94
CA GLU A 118 -5.36 -2.68 -1.38
C GLU A 118 -4.43 -1.50 -1.71
N THR A 119 -4.42 -1.07 -2.95
CA THR A 119 -3.47 -0.10 -3.48
C THR A 119 -4.22 1.11 -4.03
N THR A 120 -4.12 2.26 -3.37
CA THR A 120 -4.78 3.50 -3.81
C THR A 120 -4.04 4.15 -4.97
N SER A 121 -4.76 4.91 -5.80
CA SER A 121 -4.17 5.74 -6.85
C SER A 121 -3.18 6.76 -6.28
N HIS A 122 -3.42 7.27 -5.07
CA HIS A 122 -2.50 8.17 -4.36
C HIS A 122 -1.18 7.48 -4.01
N ALA A 123 -1.24 6.25 -3.45
CA ALA A 123 -0.04 5.51 -3.08
C ALA A 123 0.85 5.20 -4.30
N LEU A 124 0.23 4.90 -5.45
CA LEU A 124 0.92 4.72 -6.73
C LEU A 124 1.53 6.03 -7.23
N ALA A 125 0.74 7.09 -7.34
CA ALA A 125 1.20 8.40 -7.83
C ALA A 125 2.31 9.01 -6.95
N GLN A 126 2.32 8.67 -5.66
CA GLN A 126 3.31 9.14 -4.69
C GLN A 126 4.47 8.14 -4.52
N ASN A 127 4.59 7.09 -5.33
CA ASN A 127 5.67 6.11 -5.22
C ASN A 127 5.81 5.42 -3.84
N ARG A 128 4.75 5.40 -3.01
CA ARG A 128 4.83 4.85 -1.63
C ARG A 128 4.94 3.33 -1.61
N VAL A 129 4.42 2.68 -2.63
CA VAL A 129 4.50 1.22 -2.82
C VAL A 129 5.68 0.82 -3.70
N TRP A 130 6.62 1.73 -3.95
CA TRP A 130 7.85 1.40 -4.67
C TRP A 130 8.59 0.27 -3.95
N GLY A 131 9.08 -0.72 -4.72
CA GLY A 131 9.74 -1.92 -4.19
C GLY A 131 8.82 -3.10 -3.88
N VAL A 132 7.48 -2.94 -3.99
CA VAL A 132 6.53 -4.05 -3.90
C VAL A 132 6.44 -4.77 -5.26
N PRO A 133 6.74 -6.09 -5.34
CA PRO A 133 6.72 -6.85 -6.58
C PRO A 133 5.31 -7.37 -6.88
N TYR A 134 4.44 -6.50 -7.41
CA TYR A 134 3.09 -6.88 -7.85
C TYR A 134 3.16 -8.00 -8.90
N SER A 135 2.56 -9.14 -8.58
CA SER A 135 2.42 -10.30 -9.46
C SER A 135 1.12 -10.26 -10.26
N ILE A 136 0.06 -9.71 -9.66
CA ILE A 136 -1.26 -9.52 -10.29
C ILE A 136 -1.75 -8.13 -9.94
N ALA A 137 -2.35 -7.44 -10.91
CA ALA A 137 -3.06 -6.19 -10.71
C ALA A 137 -4.55 -6.37 -11.01
N VAL A 138 -5.40 -5.99 -10.06
CA VAL A 138 -6.86 -6.03 -10.16
C VAL A 138 -7.36 -4.59 -10.19
N LEU A 139 -8.06 -4.23 -11.26
CA LEU A 139 -8.77 -2.95 -11.37
C LEU A 139 -10.27 -3.21 -11.19
N THR A 140 -10.87 -2.67 -10.14
CA THR A 140 -12.30 -2.88 -9.85
C THR A 140 -13.19 -2.06 -10.77
N ASN A 141 -12.97 -0.75 -10.82
CA ASN A 141 -13.65 0.21 -11.67
C ASN A 141 -12.87 1.52 -11.68
N LEU A 142 -13.19 2.38 -12.64
CA LEU A 142 -12.74 3.75 -12.68
C LEU A 142 -13.96 4.65 -12.92
N THR A 143 -14.31 5.44 -11.92
CA THR A 143 -15.33 6.50 -12.01
C THR A 143 -14.69 7.85 -11.69
N HIS A 144 -15.35 8.95 -12.05
CA HIS A 144 -14.86 10.30 -11.74
C HIS A 144 -14.86 10.57 -10.23
N GLU A 145 -13.75 10.23 -9.58
CA GLU A 145 -13.36 10.65 -8.23
C GLU A 145 -11.89 11.07 -8.24
N HIS A 146 -11.48 11.87 -7.25
CA HIS A 146 -10.10 12.35 -7.06
C HIS A 146 -9.56 13.27 -8.17
N LEU A 147 -10.43 13.95 -8.91
CA LEU A 147 -10.07 14.98 -9.90
C LEU A 147 -9.28 16.15 -9.29
N ASP A 148 -9.51 16.44 -8.01
CA ASP A 148 -8.77 17.42 -7.22
C ASP A 148 -7.29 17.05 -7.08
N TYR A 149 -6.99 15.75 -7.01
CA TYR A 149 -5.63 15.23 -6.91
C TYR A 149 -5.01 14.97 -8.28
N HIS A 150 -5.72 14.27 -9.18
CA HIS A 150 -5.18 13.84 -10.49
C HIS A 150 -5.30 14.89 -11.60
N ARG A 151 -6.11 15.94 -11.39
CA ARG A 151 -6.25 17.14 -12.26
C ARG A 151 -6.79 16.90 -13.68
N THR A 152 -7.18 15.67 -14.00
CA THR A 152 -7.77 15.25 -15.27
C THR A 152 -8.72 14.09 -15.04
#